data_AF-A0A2N3EAJ6-F1
#
_entry.id   AF-A0A2N3EAJ6-F1
#
_cell.length_a   1.000
_cell.length_b   1.000
_cell.length_c   1.000
_cell.angle_alpha   90.00
_cell.angle_beta   90.00
_cell.angle_gamma   90.00
#
_symmetry.space_group_name_H-M   'P 1'
#
loop_
_entity.id
_entity.type
_entity.pdbx_description
1 polymer ?
#
loop_
_entity_poly.entity_id
_entity_poly.type
_entity_poly.pdbx_seq_one_letter_code
_entity_poly.pdbx_strand_id
1 'polypeptide(L)'
;MWMRLSLLLIALLAWDMATADDGNSAFERGGRALMAFEPVRDLVEYVESGDFLDDMRSLTSMASAEGEAVVASRNIAEQQRAERRVAREERRTEVHLSQEDVDAIAEAVKDLYAAERERPDEEKPTSLVLPEPDAVEQSMAELGPDLLGAIVAASQATGANSGYLLHIALRESGLALTAQAPTSSATGPFQFIQQTWYEVLGRYGPKHGLEAEAALLARQSNGRFAPVSDVARDEVLALRTDAHIAALMAGELTMENKDALGKLLGRAPAHGELYAAHVFGPAGAAQLIKTRDTAAATSAASLMPSAAAANRWLFYTPNGVARSVTALFDELSRFMSTREVAQVCNANLNFFES
;
A
#
# COMPACT_ATOMS: atom_id res chain seq x y z
N MET A 1 20.33 11.45 36.72
CA MET A 1 20.36 9.97 36.74
C MET A 1 21.68 9.45 37.30
N TRP A 2 22.82 9.95 36.84
CA TRP A 2 24.16 9.57 37.30
C TRP A 2 24.43 9.67 38.81
N MET A 3 23.96 10.73 39.48
CA MET A 3 24.17 10.93 40.93
C MET A 3 23.48 9.87 41.82
N ARG A 4 22.39 9.25 41.34
CA ARG A 4 21.70 8.16 42.04
C ARG A 4 22.41 6.81 41.87
N LEU A 5 23.07 6.62 40.72
CA LEU A 5 23.86 5.43 40.43
C LEU A 5 25.14 5.39 41.28
N SER A 6 25.81 6.54 41.46
CA SER A 6 27.01 6.65 42.29
C SER A 6 26.74 6.38 43.77
N LEU A 7 25.60 6.86 44.31
CA LEU A 7 25.22 6.61 45.71
C LEU A 7 24.89 5.13 45.97
N LEU A 8 24.26 4.45 45.00
CA LEU A 8 24.00 3.01 45.09
C LEU A 8 25.31 2.20 45.05
N LEU A 9 26.25 2.59 44.19
CA LEU A 9 27.55 1.90 44.09
C LEU A 9 28.38 2.06 45.37
N ILE A 10 28.37 3.25 45.97
CA ILE A 10 29.05 3.53 47.24
C ILE A 10 28.42 2.75 48.38
N ALA A 11 27.07 2.69 48.45
CA ALA A 11 26.37 1.90 49.45
C ALA A 11 26.64 0.39 49.32
N LEU A 12 26.74 -0.10 48.08
CA LEU A 12 27.06 -1.49 47.76
C LEU A 12 28.50 -1.85 48.18
N LEU A 13 29.47 -0.97 47.91
CA LEU A 13 30.87 -1.15 48.31
C LEU A 13 31.03 -1.05 49.84
N ALA A 14 30.30 -0.14 50.49
CA ALA A 14 30.28 -0.03 51.94
C ALA A 14 29.68 -1.27 52.61
N TRP A 15 28.62 -1.85 52.05
CA TRP A 15 28.05 -3.12 52.49
C TRP A 15 29.03 -4.29 52.32
N ASP A 16 29.69 -4.39 51.17
CA ASP A 16 30.67 -5.45 50.88
C ASP A 16 31.87 -5.37 51.82
N MET A 17 32.37 -4.16 52.10
CA MET A 17 33.47 -3.97 53.04
C MET A 17 33.06 -4.26 54.50
N ALA A 18 31.82 -3.95 54.88
CA ALA A 18 31.30 -4.20 56.23
C ALA A 18 30.96 -5.68 56.50
N THR A 19 30.82 -6.50 55.46
CA THR A 19 30.49 -7.94 55.55
C THR A 19 31.65 -8.85 55.12
N ALA A 20 32.85 -8.26 54.96
CA ALA A 20 34.09 -8.99 54.77
C ALA A 20 34.49 -9.69 56.08
N ASP A 21 34.81 -10.98 55.98
CA ASP A 21 35.27 -11.81 57.09
C ASP A 21 36.51 -12.56 56.60
N ASP A 22 37.55 -12.64 57.44
CA ASP A 22 38.89 -13.15 57.09
C ASP A 22 39.53 -12.50 55.85
N GLY A 23 39.28 -11.21 55.65
CA GLY A 23 39.95 -10.40 54.61
C GLY A 23 39.53 -10.70 53.16
N ASN A 24 38.51 -11.53 52.92
CA ASN A 24 37.92 -11.70 51.59
C ASN A 24 36.54 -11.05 51.54
N SER A 25 36.25 -10.30 50.47
CA SER A 25 34.96 -9.62 50.32
C SER A 25 33.83 -10.57 49.92
N ALA A 26 32.57 -10.16 50.11
CA ALA A 26 31.43 -10.96 49.70
C ALA A 26 31.38 -11.12 48.17
N PHE A 27 31.85 -10.11 47.43
CA PHE A 27 32.06 -10.20 45.98
C PHE A 27 33.17 -11.19 45.58
N GLU A 28 34.28 -11.29 46.33
CA GLU A 28 35.32 -12.27 46.02
C GLU A 28 34.85 -13.71 46.26
N ARG A 29 34.05 -13.95 47.31
CA ARG A 29 33.44 -15.26 47.57
C ARG A 29 32.38 -15.61 46.52
N GLY A 30 31.52 -14.65 46.17
CA GLY A 30 30.53 -14.80 45.10
C GLY A 30 31.18 -15.03 43.74
N GLY A 31 32.24 -14.30 43.43
CA GLY A 31 33.03 -14.45 42.21
C GLY A 31 33.71 -15.82 42.10
N ARG A 32 34.36 -16.31 43.17
CA ARG A 32 34.95 -17.67 43.16
C ARG A 32 33.91 -18.78 43.02
N ALA A 33 32.74 -18.64 43.64
CA ALA A 33 31.65 -19.61 43.50
C ALA A 33 31.00 -19.59 42.11
N LEU A 34 30.87 -18.40 41.50
CA LEU A 34 30.33 -18.23 40.16
C LEU A 34 31.31 -18.72 39.07
N MET A 35 32.62 -18.53 39.24
CA MET A 35 33.65 -19.05 38.33
C MET A 35 33.80 -20.59 38.36
N ALA A 36 33.22 -21.26 39.36
CA ALA A 36 33.11 -22.72 39.39
C ALA A 36 32.00 -23.27 38.47
N PHE A 37 31.13 -22.40 37.95
CA PHE A 37 30.09 -22.74 37.00
C PHE A 37 30.65 -22.54 35.58
N GLU A 38 30.83 -23.64 34.85
CA GLU A 38 31.48 -23.65 33.53
C GLU A 38 30.91 -22.60 32.54
N PRO A 39 29.58 -22.42 32.40
CA PRO A 39 29.03 -21.37 31.54
C PRO A 39 29.41 -19.93 31.94
N VAL A 40 29.63 -19.68 33.23
CA VAL A 40 30.04 -18.35 33.72
C VAL A 40 31.53 -18.13 33.45
N ARG A 41 32.35 -19.16 33.63
CA ARG A 41 33.77 -19.11 33.27
C ARG A 41 33.96 -18.89 31.77
N ASP A 42 33.23 -19.62 30.93
CA ASP A 42 33.31 -19.50 29.48
C ASP A 42 32.87 -18.10 29.00
N LEU A 43 31.86 -17.51 29.64
CA LEU A 43 31.43 -16.14 29.37
C LEU A 43 32.50 -15.12 29.79
N VAL A 44 33.15 -15.32 30.94
CA VAL A 44 34.25 -14.45 31.40
C VAL A 44 35.46 -14.59 30.47
N GLU A 45 35.85 -15.81 30.08
CA GLU A 45 36.93 -16.06 29.12
C GLU A 45 36.59 -15.47 27.73
N TYR A 46 35.34 -15.53 27.29
CA TYR A 46 34.89 -14.89 26.04
C TYR A 46 34.96 -13.36 26.09
N VAL A 47 34.71 -12.76 27.26
CA VAL A 47 34.87 -11.31 27.46
C VAL A 47 36.34 -10.92 27.60
N GLU A 48 37.16 -11.72 28.27
CA GLU A 48 38.59 -11.45 28.51
C GLU A 48 39.48 -11.73 27.28
N SER A 49 39.11 -12.70 26.44
CA SER A 49 39.83 -13.05 25.20
C SER A 49 39.81 -11.94 24.15
N GLY A 50 38.92 -10.95 24.30
CA GLY A 50 38.71 -9.87 23.33
C GLY A 50 37.75 -10.22 22.21
N ASP A 51 37.38 -11.50 22.05
CA ASP A 51 36.43 -11.99 21.05
C ASP A 51 35.06 -11.30 21.20
N PHE A 52 34.59 -11.08 22.42
CA PHE A 52 33.37 -10.31 22.67
C PHE A 52 33.43 -8.88 22.12
N LEU A 53 34.59 -8.20 22.25
CA LEU A 53 34.74 -6.83 21.74
C LEU A 53 34.83 -6.80 20.22
N ASP A 54 35.45 -7.80 19.60
CA ASP A 54 35.52 -7.93 18.15
C ASP A 54 34.16 -8.30 17.55
N ASP A 55 33.39 -9.17 18.21
CA ASP A 55 32.00 -9.49 17.83
C ASP A 55 31.07 -8.28 18.01
N MET A 56 31.22 -7.51 19.10
CA MET A 56 30.50 -6.26 19.29
C MET A 56 30.86 -5.21 18.23
N ARG A 57 32.14 -5.10 17.85
CA ARG A 57 32.57 -4.21 16.75
C ARG A 57 32.05 -4.68 15.41
N SER A 58 32.01 -5.99 15.16
CA SER A 58 31.44 -6.61 13.96
C SER A 58 29.93 -6.31 13.86
N LEU A 59 29.17 -6.48 14.94
CA LEU A 59 27.75 -6.12 14.98
C LEU A 59 27.53 -4.62 14.77
N THR A 60 28.38 -3.78 15.37
CA THR A 60 28.29 -2.33 15.21
C THR A 60 28.67 -1.88 13.80
N SER A 61 29.66 -2.52 13.17
CA SER A 61 30.07 -2.22 11.79
C SER A 61 29.05 -2.71 10.78
N MET A 62 28.41 -3.85 11.01
CA MET A 62 27.26 -4.33 10.22
C MET A 62 26.09 -3.35 10.31
N ALA A 63 25.72 -2.91 11.51
CA ALA A 63 24.65 -1.92 11.69
C ALA A 63 25.00 -0.56 11.04
N SER A 64 26.28 -0.14 11.08
CA SER A 64 26.75 1.07 10.40
C SER A 64 26.72 0.91 8.88
N ALA A 65 27.12 -0.24 8.35
CA ALA A 65 27.11 -0.54 6.91
C ALA A 65 25.67 -0.64 6.36
N GLU A 66 24.74 -1.22 7.12
CA GLU A 66 23.31 -1.18 6.78
C GLU A 66 22.78 0.26 6.77
N GLY A 67 23.17 1.08 7.76
CA GLY A 67 22.84 2.51 7.77
C GLY A 67 23.41 3.28 6.58
N GLU A 68 24.67 3.03 6.21
CA GLU A 68 25.33 3.64 5.05
C GLU A 68 24.68 3.20 3.73
N ALA A 69 24.32 1.92 3.59
CA ALA A 69 23.61 1.41 2.42
C ALA A 69 22.21 2.03 2.27
N VAL A 70 21.50 2.24 3.38
CA VAL A 70 20.21 2.96 3.39
C VAL A 70 20.39 4.41 2.97
N VAL A 71 21.39 5.11 3.53
CA VAL A 71 21.70 6.50 3.15
C VAL A 71 22.11 6.59 1.68
N ALA A 72 22.91 5.67 1.17
CA ALA A 72 23.30 5.61 -0.23
C ALA A 72 22.09 5.37 -1.14
N SER A 73 21.24 4.39 -0.81
CA SER A 73 20.01 4.09 -1.57
C SER A 73 19.06 5.27 -1.56
N ARG A 74 18.93 5.96 -0.42
CA ARG A 74 18.17 7.20 -0.29
C ARG A 74 18.74 8.30 -1.18
N ASN A 75 20.06 8.54 -1.16
CA ASN A 75 20.67 9.59 -1.99
C ASN A 75 20.46 9.31 -3.48
N ILE A 76 20.57 8.04 -3.89
CA ILE A 76 20.26 7.61 -5.27
C ILE A 76 18.77 7.84 -5.57
N ALA A 77 17.87 7.44 -4.67
CA ALA A 77 16.44 7.65 -4.82
C ALA A 77 16.10 9.14 -4.88
N GLU A 78 16.71 9.99 -4.06
CA GLU A 78 16.54 11.44 -4.08
C GLU A 78 17.04 12.05 -5.40
N GLN A 79 18.19 11.63 -5.89
CA GLN A 79 18.71 12.05 -7.20
C GLN A 79 17.77 11.61 -8.33
N GLN A 80 17.38 10.35 -8.36
CA GLN A 80 16.45 9.82 -9.35
C GLN A 80 15.07 10.49 -9.25
N ARG A 81 14.60 10.84 -8.05
CA ARG A 81 13.36 11.61 -7.84
C ARG A 81 13.50 13.04 -8.36
N ALA A 82 14.67 13.67 -8.20
CA ALA A 82 14.93 14.98 -8.76
C ALA A 82 14.95 14.92 -10.30
N GLU A 83 15.64 13.93 -10.88
CA GLU A 83 15.64 13.68 -12.32
C GLU A 83 14.23 13.37 -12.85
N ARG A 84 13.47 12.51 -12.17
CA ARG A 84 12.07 12.23 -12.51
C ARG A 84 11.16 13.44 -12.34
N ARG A 85 11.41 14.31 -11.36
CA ARG A 85 10.66 15.56 -11.17
C ARG A 85 10.92 16.50 -12.34
N VAL A 86 12.17 16.65 -12.76
CA VAL A 86 12.53 17.42 -13.96
C VAL A 86 11.90 16.80 -15.20
N ALA A 87 12.07 15.49 -15.42
CA ALA A 87 11.45 14.78 -16.54
C ALA A 87 9.91 14.80 -16.50
N ARG A 88 9.31 14.91 -15.31
CA ARG A 88 7.86 15.08 -15.11
C ARG A 88 7.44 16.51 -15.40
N GLU A 89 8.21 17.51 -15.01
CA GLU A 89 7.96 18.91 -15.38
C GLU A 89 8.09 19.11 -16.89
N GLU A 90 9.10 18.52 -17.52
CA GLU A 90 9.28 18.46 -18.97
C GLU A 90 8.13 17.69 -19.65
N ARG A 91 7.82 16.48 -19.18
CA ARG A 91 6.64 15.75 -19.68
C ARG A 91 5.34 16.49 -19.43
N ARG A 92 5.19 17.26 -18.35
CA ARG A 92 3.98 18.06 -18.09
C ARG A 92 3.87 19.24 -19.08
N THR A 93 5.00 19.77 -19.54
CA THR A 93 5.00 20.75 -20.63
C THR A 93 4.71 20.13 -21.99
N GLU A 94 4.93 18.81 -22.16
CA GLU A 94 4.65 18.07 -23.41
C GLU A 94 3.29 17.35 -23.43
N VAL A 95 2.85 16.82 -22.29
CA VAL A 95 1.58 16.14 -22.02
C VAL A 95 0.53 17.22 -21.78
N HIS A 96 0.19 17.91 -22.86
CA HIS A 96 -1.20 18.25 -23.08
C HIS A 96 -1.88 16.96 -23.52
N LEU A 97 -2.82 16.46 -22.72
CA LEU A 97 -3.76 15.46 -23.22
C LEU A 97 -4.35 16.04 -24.50
N SER A 98 -3.98 15.44 -25.63
CA SER A 98 -4.51 15.89 -26.91
C SER A 98 -6.01 15.61 -26.90
N GLN A 99 -6.78 16.33 -27.73
CA GLN A 99 -8.20 16.02 -27.85
C GLN A 99 -8.42 14.54 -28.24
N GLU A 100 -7.50 13.95 -29.02
CA GLU A 100 -7.50 12.53 -29.38
C GLU A 100 -7.30 11.60 -28.17
N ASP A 101 -6.45 11.94 -27.20
CA ASP A 101 -6.25 11.15 -25.98
C ASP A 101 -7.47 11.21 -25.06
N VAL A 102 -8.09 12.40 -24.96
CA VAL A 102 -9.34 12.60 -24.21
C VAL A 102 -10.46 11.81 -24.86
N ASP A 103 -10.55 11.85 -26.19
CA ASP A 103 -11.55 11.10 -26.96
C ASP A 103 -11.29 9.59 -26.88
N ALA A 104 -10.04 9.14 -26.87
CA ALA A 104 -9.67 7.73 -26.70
C ALA A 104 -10.00 7.21 -25.28
N ILE A 105 -9.78 8.02 -24.24
CA ILE A 105 -10.22 7.69 -22.88
C ILE A 105 -11.74 7.65 -22.83
N ALA A 106 -12.42 8.62 -23.43
CA ALA A 106 -13.88 8.66 -23.48
C ALA A 106 -14.45 7.46 -24.25
N GLU A 107 -13.83 7.06 -25.36
CA GLU A 107 -14.26 5.92 -26.16
C GLU A 107 -13.96 4.59 -25.47
N ALA A 108 -12.77 4.43 -24.87
CA ALA A 108 -12.46 3.25 -24.05
C ALA A 108 -13.43 3.11 -22.88
N VAL A 109 -13.81 4.23 -22.25
CA VAL A 109 -14.85 4.25 -21.22
C VAL A 109 -16.20 3.84 -21.84
N LYS A 110 -16.62 4.41 -22.97
CA LYS A 110 -17.88 4.02 -23.65
C LYS A 110 -17.91 2.56 -24.06
N ASP A 111 -16.82 2.00 -24.59
CA ASP A 111 -16.69 0.59 -24.97
C ASP A 111 -16.84 -0.32 -23.75
N LEU A 112 -16.23 0.07 -22.62
CA LEU A 112 -16.43 -0.61 -21.34
C LEU A 112 -17.90 -0.58 -20.91
N TYR A 113 -18.59 0.55 -21.12
CA TYR A 113 -20.03 0.66 -20.86
C TYR A 113 -20.90 -0.10 -21.86
N ALA A 114 -20.50 -0.20 -23.13
CA ALA A 114 -21.24 -0.93 -24.16
C ALA A 114 -21.18 -2.43 -23.88
N ALA A 115 -20.00 -2.95 -23.55
CA ALA A 115 -19.81 -4.33 -23.13
C ALA A 115 -20.61 -4.68 -21.85
N GLU A 116 -20.79 -3.71 -20.94
CA GLU A 116 -21.61 -3.86 -19.74
C GLU A 116 -23.12 -3.70 -20.03
N ARG A 117 -23.50 -2.91 -21.04
CA ARG A 117 -24.90 -2.65 -21.44
C ARG A 117 -25.54 -3.80 -22.20
N GLU A 118 -24.77 -4.65 -22.87
CA GLU A 118 -25.29 -5.87 -23.50
C GLU A 118 -25.68 -6.96 -22.47
N ARG A 119 -25.52 -6.65 -21.17
CA ARG A 119 -26.05 -7.40 -20.03
C ARG A 119 -27.54 -7.02 -19.80
N PRO A 120 -28.43 -7.97 -19.43
CA PRO A 120 -29.90 -7.75 -19.44
C PRO A 120 -30.42 -6.60 -18.55
N ASP A 121 -31.55 -6.00 -18.93
CA ASP A 121 -31.92 -4.58 -18.75
C ASP A 121 -32.71 -4.15 -17.47
N GLU A 122 -32.91 -4.98 -16.44
CA GLU A 122 -33.75 -4.60 -15.28
C GLU A 122 -33.12 -3.58 -14.28
N GLU A 123 -31.90 -3.08 -14.52
CA GLU A 123 -31.06 -2.37 -13.52
C GLU A 123 -30.56 -0.95 -13.90
N LYS A 124 -31.40 -0.02 -14.37
CA LYS A 124 -30.97 1.39 -14.58
C LYS A 124 -31.97 2.42 -14.01
N PRO A 125 -31.66 3.17 -12.92
CA PRO A 125 -32.51 4.25 -12.44
C PRO A 125 -32.15 5.65 -12.97
N THR A 126 -33.12 6.54 -12.81
CA THR A 126 -33.44 7.71 -13.64
C THR A 126 -33.14 9.05 -12.97
N SER A 127 -32.41 9.92 -13.71
CA SER A 127 -32.26 11.41 -13.71
C SER A 127 -32.08 12.25 -12.43
N LEU A 128 -31.12 13.21 -12.46
CA LEU A 128 -31.13 14.48 -11.70
C LEU A 128 -30.16 15.55 -12.29
N VAL A 129 -30.40 16.83 -11.92
CA VAL A 129 -30.04 18.14 -12.52
C VAL A 129 -28.58 18.61 -12.30
N LEU A 130 -28.07 19.57 -13.11
CA LEU A 130 -26.65 19.95 -13.29
C LEU A 130 -26.27 21.42 -12.92
N PRO A 131 -25.00 21.70 -12.53
CA PRO A 131 -24.48 23.03 -12.13
C PRO A 131 -23.85 23.88 -13.27
N GLU A 132 -23.16 25.01 -12.98
CA GLU A 132 -22.76 26.10 -13.93
C GLU A 132 -21.27 26.09 -14.40
N PRO A 133 -20.94 26.54 -15.65
CA PRO A 133 -19.72 26.17 -16.40
C PRO A 133 -18.38 26.68 -15.85
N ASP A 134 -18.35 27.86 -15.26
CA ASP A 134 -17.08 28.45 -14.79
C ASP A 134 -16.50 27.68 -13.58
N ALA A 135 -17.34 26.91 -12.87
CA ALA A 135 -16.92 26.06 -11.76
C ALA A 135 -16.16 24.80 -12.20
N VAL A 136 -16.35 24.38 -13.46
CA VAL A 136 -15.86 23.11 -14.03
C VAL A 136 -14.43 23.22 -14.49
N GLU A 137 -14.12 24.32 -15.16
CA GLU A 137 -12.78 24.63 -15.62
C GLU A 137 -11.84 24.87 -14.42
N GLN A 138 -12.37 25.42 -13.32
CA GLN A 138 -11.68 25.49 -12.03
C GLN A 138 -11.50 24.11 -11.36
N SER A 139 -12.51 23.23 -11.38
CA SER A 139 -12.38 21.88 -10.78
C SER A 139 -11.44 20.94 -11.54
N MET A 140 -11.35 21.04 -12.87
CA MET A 140 -10.36 20.30 -13.65
C MET A 140 -8.92 20.76 -13.39
N ALA A 141 -8.72 22.03 -13.05
CA ALA A 141 -7.44 22.55 -12.58
C ALA A 141 -7.08 22.08 -11.14
N GLU A 142 -8.07 21.64 -10.35
CA GLU A 142 -7.92 21.16 -8.97
C GLU A 142 -7.70 19.63 -8.83
N LEU A 143 -7.92 18.82 -9.88
CA LEU A 143 -7.74 17.35 -9.92
C LEU A 143 -6.29 16.85 -9.73
N GLY A 144 -5.34 17.75 -9.42
CA GLY A 144 -3.91 17.47 -9.32
C GLY A 144 -3.28 17.36 -10.71
N PRO A 145 -2.24 18.14 -11.05
CA PRO A 145 -1.86 18.42 -12.44
C PRO A 145 -1.20 17.26 -13.23
N ASP A 146 -1.45 15.97 -12.95
CA ASP A 146 -0.84 14.84 -13.71
C ASP A 146 -1.44 13.42 -13.51
N LEU A 147 -2.55 13.22 -12.76
CA LEU A 147 -3.02 11.85 -12.46
C LEU A 147 -3.53 11.11 -13.70
N LEU A 148 -4.27 11.79 -14.58
CA LEU A 148 -4.79 11.19 -15.81
C LEU A 148 -3.67 10.78 -16.77
N GLY A 149 -2.67 11.65 -16.96
CA GLY A 149 -1.47 11.33 -17.73
C GLY A 149 -0.70 10.15 -17.14
N ALA A 150 -0.55 10.12 -15.82
CA ALA A 150 0.06 8.99 -15.11
C ALA A 150 -0.71 7.67 -15.31
N ILE A 151 -2.04 7.69 -15.34
CA ILE A 151 -2.88 6.51 -15.61
C ILE A 151 -2.66 5.99 -17.04
N VAL A 152 -2.61 6.88 -18.03
CA VAL A 152 -2.33 6.49 -19.44
C VAL A 152 -0.93 5.89 -19.56
N ALA A 153 0.08 6.54 -18.98
CA ALA A 153 1.45 6.03 -18.99
C ALA A 153 1.56 4.67 -18.28
N ALA A 154 0.90 4.50 -17.13
CA ALA A 154 0.88 3.24 -16.40
C ALA A 154 0.16 2.13 -17.19
N SER A 155 -0.91 2.46 -17.89
CA SER A 155 -1.61 1.53 -18.79
C SER A 155 -0.68 1.00 -19.87
N GLN A 156 0.08 1.89 -20.53
CA GLN A 156 1.07 1.52 -21.55
C GLN A 156 2.21 0.67 -20.97
N ALA A 157 2.71 1.01 -19.79
CA ALA A 157 3.84 0.32 -19.16
C ALA A 157 3.49 -1.06 -18.58
N THR A 158 2.26 -1.25 -18.11
CA THR A 158 1.84 -2.45 -17.37
C THR A 158 0.92 -3.37 -18.16
N GLY A 159 0.19 -2.83 -19.16
CA GLY A 159 -0.87 -3.52 -19.88
C GLY A 159 -2.23 -3.51 -19.18
N ALA A 160 -2.35 -2.85 -18.01
CA ALA A 160 -3.65 -2.61 -17.37
C ALA A 160 -4.50 -1.64 -18.19
N ASN A 161 -5.82 -1.80 -18.17
CA ASN A 161 -6.73 -0.90 -18.90
C ASN A 161 -6.80 0.48 -18.19
N SER A 162 -6.56 1.56 -18.92
CA SER A 162 -6.57 2.94 -18.39
C SER A 162 -7.93 3.36 -17.81
N GLY A 163 -9.04 3.00 -18.48
CA GLY A 163 -10.39 3.24 -17.98
C GLY A 163 -10.65 2.53 -16.64
N TYR A 164 -10.20 1.29 -16.49
CA TYR A 164 -10.29 0.56 -15.23
C TYR A 164 -9.48 1.23 -14.11
N LEU A 165 -8.25 1.66 -14.39
CA LEU A 165 -7.43 2.39 -13.40
C LEU A 165 -8.06 3.73 -13.00
N LEU A 166 -8.63 4.47 -13.97
CA LEU A 166 -9.39 5.68 -13.69
C LEU A 166 -10.58 5.41 -12.77
N HIS A 167 -11.32 4.33 -13.02
CA HIS A 167 -12.45 3.93 -12.19
C HIS A 167 -12.03 3.58 -10.76
N ILE A 168 -10.92 2.86 -10.57
CA ILE A 168 -10.39 2.62 -9.22
C ILE A 168 -10.04 3.95 -8.56
N ALA A 169 -9.25 4.81 -9.21
CA ALA A 169 -8.80 6.06 -8.60
C ALA A 169 -9.99 6.96 -8.18
N LEU A 170 -11.04 7.01 -9.01
CA LEU A 170 -12.25 7.73 -8.68
C LEU A 170 -13.01 7.11 -7.51
N ARG A 171 -13.18 5.78 -7.49
CA ARG A 171 -13.92 5.08 -6.43
C ARG A 171 -13.21 5.14 -5.08
N GLU A 172 -11.90 5.03 -5.11
CA GLU A 172 -11.06 4.94 -3.92
C GLU A 172 -10.78 6.32 -3.31
N SER A 173 -10.57 7.36 -4.12
CA SER A 173 -10.17 8.68 -3.60
C SER A 173 -10.93 9.88 -4.18
N GLY A 174 -11.82 9.69 -5.15
CA GLY A 174 -12.36 10.80 -5.93
C GLY A 174 -11.25 11.51 -6.74
N LEU A 175 -10.23 10.78 -7.19
CA LEU A 175 -9.04 11.30 -7.89
C LEU A 175 -8.08 12.14 -7.04
N ALA A 176 -8.31 12.26 -5.73
CA ALA A 176 -7.42 12.99 -4.85
C ALA A 176 -6.09 12.25 -4.63
N LEU A 177 -4.96 12.90 -4.96
CA LEU A 177 -3.61 12.35 -4.79
C LEU A 177 -3.20 12.17 -3.33
N THR A 178 -3.70 13.02 -2.43
CA THR A 178 -3.33 13.03 -1.02
C THR A 178 -4.42 12.44 -0.12
N ALA A 179 -5.41 11.74 -0.70
CA ALA A 179 -6.48 11.12 0.06
C ALA A 179 -5.93 10.11 1.08
N GLN A 180 -6.48 10.15 2.28
CA GLN A 180 -6.12 9.23 3.36
C GLN A 180 -7.39 8.77 4.08
N ALA A 181 -7.57 7.46 4.20
CA ALA A 181 -8.70 6.92 4.94
C ALA A 181 -8.52 7.13 6.45
N PRO A 182 -9.53 7.61 7.19
CA PRO A 182 -9.41 7.90 8.62
C PRO A 182 -9.31 6.64 9.50
N THR A 183 -9.71 5.48 8.97
CA THR A 183 -9.83 4.22 9.73
C THR A 183 -8.83 3.15 9.29
N SER A 184 -7.95 3.46 8.33
CA SER A 184 -6.97 2.50 7.83
C SER A 184 -5.68 3.18 7.39
N SER A 185 -4.70 2.38 6.99
CA SER A 185 -3.46 2.92 6.42
C SER A 185 -3.62 3.33 4.95
N ALA A 186 -4.80 3.19 4.33
CA ALA A 186 -5.01 3.49 2.92
C ALA A 186 -4.67 4.96 2.61
N THR A 187 -3.87 5.17 1.56
CA THR A 187 -3.38 6.50 1.18
C THR A 187 -3.17 6.57 -0.33
N GLY A 188 -3.38 7.74 -0.91
CA GLY A 188 -3.14 8.02 -2.31
C GLY A 188 -4.36 7.83 -3.21
N PRO A 189 -4.19 8.05 -4.53
CA PRO A 189 -5.30 7.97 -5.48
C PRO A 189 -5.91 6.57 -5.58
N PHE A 190 -5.12 5.53 -5.34
CA PHE A 190 -5.55 4.13 -5.39
C PHE A 190 -5.73 3.49 -4.00
N GLN A 191 -5.75 4.30 -2.93
CA GLN A 191 -5.96 3.86 -1.54
C GLN A 191 -5.15 2.62 -1.12
N PHE A 192 -3.87 2.56 -1.51
CA PHE A 192 -2.99 1.47 -1.10
C PHE A 192 -2.84 1.40 0.41
N ILE A 193 -3.21 0.27 1.02
CA ILE A 193 -2.86 -0.03 2.40
C ILE A 193 -1.36 -0.36 2.51
N GLN A 194 -0.81 -0.10 3.69
CA GLN A 194 0.64 -0.14 3.95
C GLN A 194 1.31 -1.43 3.47
N GLN A 195 0.80 -2.61 3.83
CA GLN A 195 1.47 -3.85 3.45
C GLN A 195 1.41 -4.09 1.95
N THR A 196 0.24 -3.93 1.33
CA THR A 196 0.08 -4.13 -0.12
C THR A 196 1.04 -3.22 -0.89
N TRP A 197 1.23 -1.99 -0.40
CA TRP A 197 2.22 -1.08 -0.97
C TRP A 197 3.64 -1.66 -0.92
N TYR A 198 4.09 -2.19 0.22
CA TYR A 198 5.42 -2.80 0.32
C TYR A 198 5.58 -3.98 -0.63
N GLU A 199 4.56 -4.83 -0.74
CA GLU A 199 4.61 -5.99 -1.63
C GLU A 199 4.73 -5.58 -3.10
N VAL A 200 3.92 -4.62 -3.54
CA VAL A 200 3.85 -4.21 -4.94
C VAL A 200 5.09 -3.37 -5.31
N LEU A 201 5.49 -2.41 -4.47
CA LEU A 201 6.68 -1.59 -4.71
C LEU A 201 7.96 -2.43 -4.69
N GLY A 202 8.12 -3.30 -3.68
CA GLY A 202 9.31 -4.15 -3.56
C GLY A 202 9.45 -5.14 -4.73
N ARG A 203 8.32 -5.63 -5.26
CA ARG A 203 8.30 -6.62 -6.34
C ARG A 203 8.43 -5.99 -7.73
N TYR A 204 7.68 -4.92 -8.00
CA TYR A 204 7.57 -4.34 -9.33
C TYR A 204 8.26 -3.00 -9.50
N GLY A 205 8.67 -2.34 -8.42
CA GLY A 205 9.47 -1.11 -8.48
C GLY A 205 10.66 -1.21 -9.44
N PRO A 206 11.51 -2.25 -9.34
CA PRO A 206 12.65 -2.42 -10.24
C PRO A 206 12.27 -2.52 -11.73
N LYS A 207 11.09 -3.05 -12.06
CA LYS A 207 10.61 -3.14 -13.46
C LYS A 207 10.36 -1.76 -14.07
N HIS A 208 10.16 -0.74 -13.23
CA HIS A 208 9.79 0.62 -13.62
C HIS A 208 10.86 1.67 -13.26
N GLY A 209 12.12 1.24 -13.07
CA GLY A 209 13.22 2.15 -12.75
C GLY A 209 13.17 2.72 -11.32
N LEU A 210 12.53 1.98 -10.40
CA LEU A 210 12.44 2.31 -8.97
C LEU A 210 13.29 1.35 -8.13
N GLU A 211 14.46 0.94 -8.64
CA GLU A 211 15.38 0.03 -7.95
C GLU A 211 15.83 0.60 -6.61
N ALA A 212 16.13 1.90 -6.56
CA ALA A 212 16.56 2.56 -5.33
C ALA A 212 15.44 2.62 -4.29
N GLU A 213 14.22 2.97 -4.70
CA GLU A 213 13.04 2.90 -3.82
C GLU A 213 12.72 1.48 -3.36
N ALA A 214 12.84 0.49 -4.24
CA ALA A 214 12.58 -0.91 -3.89
C ALA A 214 13.66 -1.48 -2.96
N ALA A 215 14.91 -1.01 -3.05
CA ALA A 215 16.00 -1.40 -2.15
C ALA A 215 15.78 -0.95 -0.70
N LEU A 216 14.90 0.03 -0.46
CA LEU A 216 14.45 0.40 0.89
C LEU A 216 13.53 -0.65 1.54
N LEU A 217 13.13 -1.69 0.79
CA LEU A 217 12.32 -2.81 1.25
C LEU A 217 13.13 -4.11 1.17
N ALA A 218 13.26 -4.81 2.29
CA ALA A 218 13.84 -6.14 2.34
C ALA A 218 12.74 -7.21 2.30
N ARG A 219 13.01 -8.27 1.54
CA ARG A 219 12.18 -9.48 1.59
C ARG A 219 12.53 -10.29 2.83
N GLN A 220 11.54 -10.48 3.69
CA GLN A 220 11.67 -11.22 4.95
C GLN A 220 11.63 -12.74 4.71
N SER A 221 12.00 -13.52 5.74
CA SER A 221 11.97 -14.98 5.72
C SER A 221 10.58 -15.58 5.44
N ASN A 222 9.51 -14.87 5.82
CA ASN A 222 8.12 -15.23 5.52
C ASN A 222 7.70 -14.88 4.06
N GLY A 223 8.62 -14.36 3.25
CA GLY A 223 8.39 -13.98 1.86
C GLY A 223 7.79 -12.59 1.63
N ARG A 224 7.37 -11.88 2.70
CA ARG A 224 6.80 -10.53 2.65
C ARG A 224 7.86 -9.45 2.55
N PHE A 225 7.50 -8.29 2.04
CA PHE A 225 8.37 -7.10 2.06
C PHE A 225 8.15 -6.28 3.33
N ALA A 226 9.24 -5.75 3.88
CA ALA A 226 9.23 -4.81 5.00
C ALA A 226 10.34 -3.76 4.83
N PRO A 227 10.13 -2.51 5.30
CA PRO A 227 11.17 -1.50 5.31
C PRO A 227 12.40 -1.93 6.11
N VAL A 228 13.58 -1.58 5.63
CA VAL A 228 14.86 -1.85 6.31
C VAL A 228 15.12 -0.94 7.52
N SER A 229 14.40 0.18 7.63
CA SER A 229 14.45 1.10 8.76
C SER A 229 13.17 1.94 8.86
N ASP A 230 13.00 2.68 9.96
CA ASP A 230 11.89 3.65 10.11
C ASP A 230 11.97 4.80 9.09
N VAL A 231 13.17 5.24 8.74
CA VAL A 231 13.38 6.28 7.72
C VAL A 231 12.98 5.74 6.35
N ALA A 232 13.42 4.53 6.02
CA ALA A 232 13.03 3.82 4.80
C ALA A 232 11.51 3.67 4.72
N ARG A 233 10.85 3.32 5.84
CA ARG A 233 9.39 3.22 5.92
C ARG A 233 8.71 4.53 5.50
N ASP A 234 9.13 5.64 6.08
CA ASP A 234 8.49 6.94 5.83
C ASP A 234 8.69 7.36 4.35
N GLU A 235 9.87 7.10 3.80
CA GLU A 235 10.20 7.38 2.40
C GLU A 235 9.37 6.54 1.42
N VAL A 236 9.26 5.22 1.63
CA VAL A 236 8.49 4.37 0.72
C VAL A 236 7.00 4.68 0.82
N LEU A 237 6.47 4.97 2.01
CA LEU A 237 5.04 5.25 2.19
C LEU A 237 4.63 6.60 1.58
N ALA A 238 5.53 7.58 1.53
CA ALA A 238 5.28 8.87 0.90
C ALA A 238 5.03 8.75 -0.61
N LEU A 239 5.60 7.74 -1.27
CA LEU A 239 5.43 7.51 -2.72
C LEU A 239 3.99 7.15 -3.12
N ARG A 240 3.13 6.79 -2.17
CA ARG A 240 1.71 6.50 -2.44
C ARG A 240 0.93 7.71 -2.96
N THR A 241 1.43 8.92 -2.72
CA THR A 241 0.81 10.16 -3.22
C THR A 241 1.47 10.67 -4.51
N ASP A 242 2.52 10.01 -4.99
CA ASP A 242 3.09 10.29 -6.31
C ASP A 242 2.19 9.67 -7.39
N ALA A 243 1.60 10.52 -8.24
CA ALA A 243 0.64 10.11 -9.25
C ALA A 243 1.19 9.01 -10.18
N HIS A 244 2.44 9.15 -10.63
CA HIS A 244 3.05 8.24 -11.59
C HIS A 244 3.38 6.89 -10.95
N ILE A 245 4.05 6.92 -9.79
CA ILE A 245 4.44 5.69 -9.08
C ILE A 245 3.19 4.95 -8.60
N ALA A 246 2.21 5.65 -8.02
CA ALA A 246 0.98 5.04 -7.56
C ALA A 246 0.18 4.40 -8.72
N ALA A 247 0.11 5.04 -9.89
CA ALA A 247 -0.55 4.50 -11.07
C ALA A 247 0.17 3.26 -11.63
N LEU A 248 1.51 3.27 -11.69
CA LEU A 248 2.29 2.10 -12.10
C LEU A 248 2.06 0.90 -11.18
N MET A 249 2.13 1.12 -9.86
CA MET A 249 1.89 0.07 -8.88
C MET A 249 0.43 -0.43 -8.94
N ALA A 250 -0.54 0.45 -9.20
CA ALA A 250 -1.94 0.05 -9.40
C ALA A 250 -2.12 -0.80 -10.67
N GLY A 251 -1.42 -0.46 -11.76
CA GLY A 251 -1.38 -1.25 -12.98
C GLY A 251 -0.82 -2.66 -12.75
N GLU A 252 0.33 -2.77 -12.08
CA GLU A 252 0.94 -4.06 -11.76
C GLU A 252 0.06 -4.91 -10.84
N LEU A 253 -0.51 -4.32 -9.79
CA LEU A 253 -1.44 -5.05 -8.90
C LEU A 253 -2.68 -5.52 -9.65
N THR A 254 -3.19 -4.71 -10.59
CA THR A 254 -4.33 -5.08 -11.44
C THR A 254 -4.00 -6.29 -12.30
N MET A 255 -2.83 -6.30 -12.94
CA MET A 255 -2.40 -7.41 -13.79
C MET A 255 -2.11 -8.68 -12.97
N GLU A 256 -1.48 -8.55 -11.79
CA GLU A 256 -1.28 -9.66 -10.86
C GLU A 256 -2.63 -10.29 -10.44
N ASN A 257 -3.61 -9.45 -10.08
CA ASN A 257 -4.94 -9.91 -9.72
C ASN A 257 -5.66 -10.56 -10.89
N LYS A 258 -5.56 -10.00 -12.10
CA LYS A 258 -6.16 -10.55 -13.31
C LYS A 258 -5.64 -11.96 -13.61
N ASP A 259 -4.32 -12.15 -13.52
CA ASP A 259 -3.68 -13.43 -13.79
C ASP A 259 -4.01 -14.46 -12.71
N ALA A 260 -3.92 -14.08 -11.43
CA ALA A 260 -4.24 -14.96 -10.32
C ALA A 260 -5.71 -15.38 -10.33
N LEU A 261 -6.62 -14.43 -10.53
CA LEU A 261 -8.05 -14.72 -10.61
C LEU A 261 -8.38 -15.54 -11.86
N GLY A 262 -7.78 -15.23 -13.01
CA GLY A 262 -7.98 -15.99 -14.24
C GLY A 262 -7.61 -17.47 -14.09
N LYS A 263 -6.51 -17.77 -13.41
CA LYS A 263 -6.11 -19.15 -13.09
C LYS A 263 -7.13 -19.86 -12.19
N LEU A 264 -7.71 -19.16 -11.21
CA LEU A 264 -8.69 -19.71 -10.28
C LEU A 264 -10.07 -19.96 -10.93
N LEU A 265 -10.40 -19.19 -11.96
CA LEU A 265 -11.66 -19.27 -12.71
C LEU A 265 -11.58 -20.17 -13.95
N GLY A 266 -10.38 -20.37 -14.53
CA GLY A 266 -10.21 -21.06 -15.81
C GLY A 266 -10.66 -20.23 -17.03
N ARG A 267 -10.93 -18.94 -16.83
CA ARG A 267 -11.31 -17.95 -17.85
C ARG A 267 -10.81 -16.57 -17.44
N ALA A 268 -10.77 -15.63 -18.38
CA ALA A 268 -10.50 -14.24 -18.03
C ALA A 268 -11.59 -13.70 -17.06
N PRO A 269 -11.21 -12.94 -16.01
CA PRO A 269 -12.17 -12.28 -15.14
C PRO A 269 -12.81 -11.08 -15.84
N ALA A 270 -14.10 -10.85 -15.57
CA ALA A 270 -14.78 -9.62 -15.95
C ALA A 270 -14.30 -8.43 -15.09
N HIS A 271 -14.57 -7.20 -15.53
CA HIS A 271 -14.13 -5.99 -14.81
C HIS A 271 -14.66 -5.92 -13.37
N GLY A 272 -15.95 -6.18 -13.15
CA GLY A 272 -16.53 -6.21 -11.79
C GLY A 272 -15.94 -7.32 -10.91
N GLU A 273 -15.56 -8.45 -11.53
CA GLU A 273 -14.88 -9.55 -10.84
C GLU A 273 -13.44 -9.19 -10.45
N LEU A 274 -12.76 -8.39 -11.30
CA LEU A 274 -11.42 -7.88 -11.02
C LEU A 274 -11.42 -6.88 -9.86
N TYR A 275 -12.45 -6.05 -9.75
CA TYR A 275 -12.60 -5.17 -8.59
C TYR A 275 -12.83 -5.95 -7.28
N ALA A 276 -13.60 -7.04 -7.30
CA ALA A 276 -13.70 -7.92 -6.14
C ALA A 276 -12.32 -8.50 -5.73
N ALA A 277 -11.43 -8.79 -6.69
CA ALA A 277 -10.06 -9.21 -6.39
C ALA A 277 -9.19 -8.09 -5.82
N HIS A 278 -9.42 -6.84 -6.20
CA HIS A 278 -8.76 -5.69 -5.57
C HIS A 278 -9.11 -5.60 -4.07
N VAL A 279 -10.40 -5.73 -3.73
CA VAL A 279 -10.88 -5.58 -2.34
C VAL A 279 -10.55 -6.80 -1.48
N PHE A 280 -10.72 -8.02 -2.01
CA PHE A 280 -10.66 -9.25 -1.21
C PHE A 280 -9.49 -10.18 -1.54
N GLY A 281 -8.64 -9.79 -2.49
CA GLY A 281 -7.64 -10.66 -3.09
C GLY A 281 -8.25 -11.69 -4.07
N PRO A 282 -7.42 -12.29 -4.93
CA PRO A 282 -7.89 -13.22 -5.97
C PRO A 282 -8.64 -14.44 -5.44
N ALA A 283 -8.22 -14.99 -4.31
CA ALA A 283 -8.86 -16.17 -3.71
C ALA A 283 -10.27 -15.85 -3.16
N GLY A 284 -10.42 -14.72 -2.45
CA GLY A 284 -11.70 -14.26 -1.95
C GLY A 284 -12.67 -13.93 -3.08
N ALA A 285 -12.18 -13.26 -4.13
CA ALA A 285 -12.97 -12.99 -5.33
C ALA A 285 -13.41 -14.28 -6.02
N ALA A 286 -12.51 -15.26 -6.23
CA ALA A 286 -12.87 -16.53 -6.83
C ALA A 286 -13.92 -17.30 -6.01
N GLN A 287 -13.83 -17.27 -4.69
CA GLN A 287 -14.82 -17.88 -3.80
C GLN A 287 -16.19 -17.21 -3.93
N LEU A 288 -16.21 -15.87 -3.96
CA LEU A 288 -17.43 -15.11 -4.21
C LEU A 288 -18.03 -15.47 -5.57
N ILE A 289 -17.26 -15.44 -6.65
CA ILE A 289 -17.72 -15.71 -8.03
C ILE A 289 -18.33 -17.11 -8.13
N LYS A 290 -17.61 -18.13 -7.62
CA LYS A 290 -18.11 -19.52 -7.62
C LYS A 290 -19.39 -19.67 -6.81
N THR A 291 -19.50 -18.97 -5.68
CA THR A 291 -20.72 -18.97 -4.86
C THR A 291 -21.86 -18.23 -5.57
N ARG A 292 -21.60 -17.13 -6.30
CA ARG A 292 -22.62 -16.44 -7.09
C ARG A 292 -23.26 -17.38 -8.12
N ASP A 293 -22.43 -18.14 -8.83
CA ASP A 293 -22.86 -18.99 -9.93
C ASP A 293 -23.66 -20.22 -9.46
N THR A 294 -23.52 -20.63 -8.19
CA THR A 294 -24.14 -21.86 -7.63
C THR A 294 -25.15 -21.60 -6.52
N ALA A 295 -25.00 -20.49 -5.78
CA ALA A 295 -25.75 -20.18 -4.57
C ALA A 295 -25.80 -18.65 -4.32
N ALA A 296 -26.22 -17.88 -5.32
CA ALA A 296 -26.39 -16.42 -5.34
C ALA A 296 -26.99 -15.79 -4.06
N ALA A 297 -28.01 -16.42 -3.48
CA ALA A 297 -28.71 -15.93 -2.29
C ALA A 297 -27.94 -16.13 -0.96
N THR A 298 -26.79 -16.81 -0.98
CA THR A 298 -25.94 -17.03 0.20
C THR A 298 -25.56 -15.70 0.84
N SER A 299 -25.58 -15.63 2.17
CA SER A 299 -25.07 -14.46 2.91
C SER A 299 -23.58 -14.28 2.63
N ALA A 300 -23.21 -13.13 2.06
CA ALA A 300 -21.81 -12.80 1.80
C ALA A 300 -21.00 -12.65 3.10
N ALA A 301 -21.64 -12.16 4.16
CA ALA A 301 -21.01 -12.04 5.47
C ALA A 301 -20.71 -13.39 6.10
N SER A 302 -21.52 -14.41 5.81
CA SER A 302 -21.27 -15.79 6.25
C SER A 302 -20.16 -16.46 5.44
N LEU A 303 -20.03 -16.09 4.15
CA LEU A 303 -18.96 -16.59 3.28
C LEU A 303 -17.60 -15.99 3.64
N MET A 304 -17.55 -14.71 4.00
CA MET A 304 -16.33 -13.95 4.25
C MET A 304 -16.38 -13.17 5.58
N PRO A 305 -16.40 -13.85 6.73
CA PRO A 305 -16.66 -13.22 8.03
C PRO A 305 -15.62 -12.15 8.40
N SER A 306 -14.34 -12.40 8.11
CA SER A 306 -13.27 -11.42 8.38
C SER A 306 -13.40 -10.16 7.52
N ALA A 307 -13.71 -10.31 6.23
CA ALA A 307 -13.93 -9.18 5.34
C ALA A 307 -15.20 -8.40 5.71
N ALA A 308 -16.25 -9.10 6.15
CA ALA A 308 -17.48 -8.51 6.64
C ALA A 308 -17.28 -7.70 7.92
N ALA A 309 -16.46 -8.20 8.85
CA ALA A 309 -16.10 -7.47 10.05
C ALA A 309 -15.32 -6.18 9.73
N ALA A 310 -14.35 -6.26 8.81
CA ALA A 310 -13.54 -5.12 8.40
C ALA A 310 -14.32 -4.08 7.57
N ASN A 311 -15.27 -4.53 6.75
CA ASN A 311 -15.99 -3.71 5.78
C ASN A 311 -17.51 -3.80 5.98
N ARG A 312 -18.01 -3.53 7.20
CA ARG A 312 -19.43 -3.70 7.51
C ARG A 312 -20.37 -2.96 6.55
N TRP A 313 -19.99 -1.76 6.12
CA TRP A 313 -20.78 -0.96 5.18
C TRP A 313 -20.98 -1.66 3.83
N LEU A 314 -20.04 -2.52 3.42
CA LEU A 314 -20.06 -3.28 2.18
C LEU A 314 -20.82 -4.60 2.33
N PHE A 315 -20.77 -5.25 3.48
CA PHE A 315 -21.42 -6.55 3.71
C PHE A 315 -22.84 -6.46 4.29
N TYR A 316 -23.25 -5.31 4.81
CA TYR A 316 -24.55 -5.12 5.44
C TYR A 316 -25.26 -3.87 4.91
N THR A 317 -26.59 -3.94 4.79
CA THR A 317 -27.43 -2.77 4.50
C THR A 317 -27.41 -1.79 5.67
N PRO A 318 -27.88 -0.53 5.50
CA PRO A 318 -27.97 0.44 6.60
C PRO A 318 -28.75 -0.08 7.82
N ASN A 319 -29.73 -0.96 7.60
CA ASN A 319 -30.53 -1.59 8.65
C ASN A 319 -29.84 -2.81 9.30
N GLY A 320 -28.58 -3.10 8.94
CA GLY A 320 -27.78 -4.19 9.51
C GLY A 320 -28.06 -5.57 8.91
N VAL A 321 -28.85 -5.67 7.85
CA VAL A 321 -29.15 -6.96 7.18
C VAL A 321 -27.96 -7.35 6.30
N ALA A 322 -27.48 -8.59 6.41
CA ALA A 322 -26.39 -9.08 5.57
C ALA A 322 -26.80 -9.11 4.09
N ARG A 323 -25.94 -8.57 3.22
CA ARG A 323 -26.10 -8.68 1.76
C ARG A 323 -25.89 -10.14 1.32
N SER A 324 -26.65 -10.57 0.31
CA SER A 324 -26.36 -11.82 -0.39
C SER A 324 -25.07 -11.69 -1.22
N VAL A 325 -24.52 -12.81 -1.70
CA VAL A 325 -23.37 -12.80 -2.61
C VAL A 325 -23.67 -12.01 -3.87
N THR A 326 -24.86 -12.17 -4.46
CA THR A 326 -25.27 -11.35 -5.61
C THR A 326 -25.33 -9.87 -5.26
N ALA A 327 -26.03 -9.49 -4.18
CA ALA A 327 -26.13 -8.08 -3.80
C ALA A 327 -24.77 -7.44 -3.45
N LEU A 328 -23.83 -8.23 -2.92
CA LEU A 328 -22.46 -7.78 -2.72
C LEU A 328 -21.73 -7.60 -4.06
N PHE A 329 -21.91 -8.51 -5.01
CA PHE A 329 -21.38 -8.34 -6.36
C PHE A 329 -21.94 -7.11 -7.05
N ASP A 330 -23.24 -6.84 -6.91
CA ASP A 330 -23.88 -5.68 -7.52
C ASP A 330 -23.33 -4.39 -6.90
N GLU A 331 -23.07 -4.38 -5.59
CA GLU A 331 -22.43 -3.26 -4.89
C GLU A 331 -20.96 -3.05 -5.32
N LEU A 332 -20.21 -4.13 -5.53
CA LEU A 332 -18.81 -4.08 -5.99
C LEU A 332 -18.70 -3.72 -7.47
N SER A 333 -19.65 -4.22 -8.27
CA SER A 333 -19.77 -3.98 -9.71
C SER A 333 -20.58 -2.72 -10.00
N ARG A 334 -20.99 -1.98 -8.95
CA ARG A 334 -21.52 -0.63 -9.07
C ARG A 334 -20.36 0.28 -9.50
N PHE A 335 -20.03 0.19 -10.78
CA PHE A 335 -19.20 1.17 -11.45
C PHE A 335 -19.99 2.48 -11.43
N MET A 336 -19.36 3.54 -10.95
CA MET A 336 -19.86 4.89 -11.21
C MET A 336 -19.96 5.04 -12.71
N SER A 337 -21.18 5.20 -13.23
CA SER A 337 -21.45 5.54 -14.62
C SER A 337 -20.51 6.66 -15.08
N THR A 338 -20.17 6.74 -16.38
CA THR A 338 -19.42 7.89 -16.93
C THR A 338 -19.99 9.23 -16.49
N ARG A 339 -21.30 9.25 -16.22
CA ARG A 339 -22.04 10.40 -15.68
C ARG A 339 -21.71 10.68 -14.22
N GLU A 340 -21.68 9.67 -13.35
CA GLU A 340 -21.23 9.79 -11.96
C GLU A 340 -19.73 10.14 -11.89
N VAL A 341 -18.91 9.63 -12.82
CA VAL A 341 -17.52 10.06 -13.00
C VAL A 341 -17.43 11.53 -13.36
N ALA A 342 -18.18 11.98 -14.37
CA ALA A 342 -18.23 13.40 -14.75
C ALA A 342 -18.76 14.28 -13.61
N GLN A 343 -19.73 13.80 -12.83
CA GLN A 343 -20.35 14.50 -11.71
C GLN A 343 -19.42 14.59 -10.48
N VAL A 344 -18.62 13.54 -10.20
CA VAL A 344 -17.58 13.53 -9.15
C VAL A 344 -16.35 14.35 -9.56
N CYS A 345 -16.00 14.37 -10.85
CA CYS A 345 -14.99 15.27 -11.41
C CYS A 345 -15.46 16.73 -11.49
N ASN A 346 -16.68 17.02 -11.05
CA ASN A 346 -17.34 18.33 -11.13
C ASN A 346 -17.24 18.95 -12.54
N ALA A 347 -17.35 18.12 -13.58
CA ALA A 347 -17.42 18.54 -14.96
C ALA A 347 -18.89 18.78 -15.35
N ASN A 348 -19.23 19.98 -15.84
CA ASN A 348 -20.59 20.30 -16.25
C ASN A 348 -21.02 19.41 -17.39
N LEU A 349 -22.24 18.91 -17.26
CA LEU A 349 -22.96 18.26 -18.36
C LEU A 349 -24.11 19.14 -18.89
N ASN A 350 -24.00 20.47 -18.84
CA ASN A 350 -24.97 21.35 -19.50
C ASN A 350 -24.74 21.37 -21.03
N PHE A 351 -25.12 20.29 -21.69
CA PHE A 351 -25.24 20.23 -23.16
C PHE A 351 -26.51 19.47 -23.61
N PHE A 352 -27.49 19.28 -22.72
CA PHE A 352 -28.80 18.67 -23.05
C PHE A 352 -29.98 19.64 -23.00
N GLU A 353 -29.76 20.91 -23.31
CA GLU A 353 -30.84 21.80 -23.77
C GLU A 353 -30.37 22.62 -24.97
N SER A 354 -30.46 22.01 -26.16
CA SER A 354 -31.06 22.54 -27.41
C SER A 354 -30.78 21.60 -28.57
#